data_AF-A0AA95FZ71-F1
#
_entry.id   AF-A0AA95FZ71-F1
#
_cell.length_a   1.000
_cell.length_b   1.000
_cell.length_c   1.000
_cell.angle_alpha   90.00
_cell.angle_beta   90.00
_cell.angle_gamma   90.00
#
_symmetry.space_group_name_H-M   'P 1'
#
loop_
_entity.id
_entity.type
_entity.pdbx_description
1 polymer ?
#
loop_
_entity_poly.entity_id
_entity_poly.type
_entity_poly.pdbx_seq_one_letter_code
_entity_poly.pdbx_strand_id
1 'polypeptide(L)' 'MSNLTPFLSAIEKTLNNSSRPEIELYQHIETANENDKKMIILAMIGKLIEQNKRLSSYTAKR' A
#
# COMPACT_ATOMS: atom_id res chain seq x y z
N MET A 1 -7.14 -1.82 -15.29
CA MET A 1 -6.34 -1.53 -14.09
C MET A 1 -5.13 -2.48 -13.98
N SER A 2 -4.36 -2.66 -15.04
CA SER A 2 -3.26 -3.65 -15.11
C SER A 2 -1.91 -3.15 -14.57
N ASN A 3 -1.78 -1.86 -14.27
CA ASN A 3 -0.51 -1.22 -13.93
C ASN A 3 -0.28 -1.04 -12.42
N LEU A 4 -1.21 -1.49 -11.57
CA LEU A 4 -1.13 -1.34 -10.10
C LEU A 4 -0.43 -2.51 -9.40
N THR A 5 -0.46 -3.70 -10.02
CA THR A 5 0.06 -4.95 -9.44
C THR A 5 1.53 -4.87 -9.02
N PRO A 6 2.45 -4.27 -9.80
CA PRO A 6 3.85 -4.14 -9.39
C PRO A 6 4.02 -3.31 -8.12
N PHE A 7 3.27 -2.22 -7.99
CA PHE A 7 3.32 -1.33 -6.83
C PHE A 7 2.75 -2.00 -5.59
N LEU A 8 1.65 -2.76 -5.73
CA LEU A 8 1.07 -3.52 -4.62
C LEU A 8 2.06 -4.54 -4.06
N SER A 9 2.75 -5.30 -4.92
CA SER A 9 3.76 -6.27 -4.48
C SER A 9 4.94 -5.59 -3.78
N ALA A 10 5.39 -4.45 -4.28
CA ALA A 10 6.46 -3.67 -3.64
C ALA A 10 6.04 -3.15 -2.25
N ILE A 11 4.83 -2.61 -2.14
CA ILE A 11 4.27 -2.12 -0.88
C ILE A 11 4.13 -3.26 0.12
N GLU A 12 3.60 -4.42 -0.29
CA GLU A 12 3.50 -5.60 0.59
C GLU A 12 4.86 -6.06 1.09
N LYS A 13 5.87 -6.06 0.21
CA LYS A 13 7.23 -6.42 0.60
C LYS A 13 7.78 -5.45 1.65
N THR A 14 7.58 -4.14 1.47
CA THR A 14 8.01 -3.14 2.46
C THR A 14 7.27 -3.29 3.78
N LEU A 15 5.94 -3.45 3.75
CA LEU A 15 5.12 -3.62 4.96
C LEU A 15 5.52 -4.86 5.77
N ASN A 16 5.91 -5.95 5.13
CA ASN A 16 6.24 -7.20 5.81
C ASN A 16 7.70 -7.30 6.29
N ASN A 17 8.62 -6.56 5.66
CA ASN A 17 10.06 -6.74 5.88
C ASN A 17 10.77 -5.51 6.46
N SER A 18 10.18 -4.32 6.38
CA SER A 18 10.77 -3.09 6.91
C SER A 18 10.49 -2.94 8.40
N SER A 19 11.47 -2.39 9.13
CA SER A 19 11.30 -1.96 10.53
C SER A 19 10.56 -0.61 10.65
N ARG A 20 10.56 0.20 9.58
CA ARG A 20 9.91 1.52 9.50
C ARG A 20 9.26 1.71 8.12
N PRO A 21 8.28 0.85 7.78
CA PRO A 21 7.69 0.82 6.44
C PRO A 21 7.10 2.18 6.04
N GLU A 22 6.60 2.97 6.99
CA GLU A 22 6.04 4.30 6.75
C GLU A 22 7.08 5.27 6.15
N ILE A 23 8.33 5.20 6.58
CA ILE A 23 9.41 6.06 6.06
C ILE A 23 9.84 5.59 4.67
N GLU A 24 10.05 4.28 4.51
CA GLU A 24 10.48 3.73 3.22
C GLU A 24 9.42 3.96 2.13
N LEU A 25 8.14 3.79 2.45
CA LEU A 25 7.05 4.08 1.52
C LEU A 25 6.95 5.57 1.19
N TYR A 26 7.16 6.45 2.17
CA TYR A 26 7.20 7.89 1.93
C TYR A 26 8.36 8.29 1.01
N GLN A 27 9.57 7.74 1.24
CA GLN A 27 10.72 7.95 0.35
C GLN A 27 10.47 7.42 -1.06
N HIS A 28 9.80 6.27 -1.19
CA HIS A 28 9.42 5.70 -2.48
C HIS A 28 8.50 6.66 -3.25
N ILE A 29 7.52 7.26 -2.57
CA ILE A 29 6.64 8.29 -3.17
C ILE A 29 7.46 9.50 -3.63
N GLU A 30 8.34 10.03 -2.78
CA GLU A 30 9.09 11.25 -3.06
C GLU A 30 10.11 11.12 -4.20
N THR A 31 10.61 9.91 -4.43
CA THR A 31 11.59 9.62 -5.48
C THR A 31 10.97 9.16 -6.80
N ALA A 32 9.67 8.88 -6.83
CA ALA A 32 8.96 8.45 -8.02
C ALA A 32 8.61 9.61 -8.97
N ASN A 33 8.54 9.32 -10.27
CA ASN A 33 8.00 10.26 -11.25
C ASN A 33 6.49 10.48 -11.02
N GLU A 34 5.90 11.53 -11.60
CA GLU A 34 4.50 11.89 -11.33
C GLU A 34 3.48 10.78 -11.63
N ASN A 35 3.71 10.00 -12.69
CA ASN A 35 2.81 8.91 -13.07
C ASN A 35 2.88 7.78 -12.05
N ASP A 36 4.08 7.37 -11.67
CA ASP A 36 4.29 6.30 -10.68
C ASP A 36 3.87 6.75 -9.28
N LYS A 37 4.14 8.00 -8.91
CA LYS A 37 3.69 8.60 -7.64
C LYS A 37 2.18 8.42 -7.46
N LYS A 38 1.38 8.73 -8.49
CA LYS A 38 -0.08 8.51 -8.47
C LYS A 38 -0.43 7.04 -8.28
N MET A 39 0.25 6.14 -8.98
CA MET A 39 -0.01 4.70 -8.88
C MET A 39 0.35 4.10 -7.52
N ILE A 40 1.47 4.53 -6.93
CA ILE A 40 1.89 4.13 -5.58
C ILE A 40 0.86 4.58 -4.55
N ILE A 41 0.43 5.85 -4.61
CA ILE A 41 -0.58 6.40 -3.69
C ILE A 41 -1.89 5.61 -3.81
N LEU A 42 -2.36 5.35 -5.03
CA LEU A 42 -3.58 4.56 -5.25
C LEU A 42 -3.44 3.13 -4.70
N ALA A 43 -2.28 2.49 -4.87
CA ALA A 43 -2.01 1.17 -4.32
C ALA A 43 -2.05 1.17 -2.78
N MET A 44 -1.42 2.18 -2.15
CA MET A 44 -1.44 2.35 -0.69
C MET A 44 -2.86 2.58 -0.15
N ILE A 45 -3.65 3.43 -0.81
CA ILE A 45 -5.06 3.65 -0.45
C ILE A 45 -5.87 2.34 -0.58
N GLY A 46 -5.68 1.60 -1.68
CA GLY A 46 -6.32 0.30 -1.88
C GLY A 46 -6.01 -0.68 -0.74
N LYS A 47 -4.75 -0.70 -0.27
CA LYS A 47 -4.33 -1.52 0.88
C LYS A 47 -5.01 -1.13 2.18
N LEU A 48 -5.13 0.17 2.48
CA LEU A 48 -5.84 0.66 3.66
C LEU A 48 -7.32 0.27 3.62
N ILE A 49 -7.98 0.39 2.46
CA ILE A 49 -9.39 -0.03 2.29
C ILE A 49 -9.52 -1.54 2.52
N GLU A 50 -8.61 -2.35 1.98
CA GLU A 50 -8.60 -3.79 2.19
C GLU A 50 -8.45 -4.15 3.68
N GLN A 51 -7.48 -3.54 4.37
CA GLN A 51 -7.26 -3.75 5.80
C GLN A 51 -8.49 -3.35 6.63
N ASN A 52 -9.10 -2.22 6.32
CA ASN A 52 -10.32 -1.76 6.99
C ASN A 52 -11.47 -2.74 6.80
N LYS A 53 -11.70 -3.22 5.56
CA LYS A 53 -12.74 -4.24 5.28
C LYS A 53 -12.49 -5.53 6.06
N ARG A 54 -11.24 -5.99 6.12
CA ARG A 54 -10.86 -7.20 6.89
C ARG A 54 -11.14 -6.99 8.37
N LEU A 55 -10.71 -5.86 8.96
CA LEU A 55 -10.97 -5.54 10.37
C LEU A 55 -12.46 -5.51 10.68
N SER A 56 -13.27 -4.83 9.86
CA SER A 56 -14.73 -4.78 10.04
C SER A 56 -15.40 -6.15 9.94
N SER A 57 -14.91 -7.04 9.07
CA SER A 57 -15.42 -8.41 8.96
C SER A 57 -15.05 -9.28 10.17
N TYR A 58 -13.93 -8.98 10.84
CA TYR A 58 -13.50 -9.67 12.06
C TYR A 58 -14.33 -9.24 13.28
N THR A 59 -14.66 -7.96 13.41
CA THR A 59 -15.53 -7.46 14.48
C THR A 59 -16.97 -7.90 14.34
N ALA A 60 -17.48 -8.10 13.11
CA ALA A 60 -18.84 -8.61 12.88
C ALA A 60 -19.06 -10.09 13.26
N LYS A 61 -17.98 -10.85 13.54
CA LYS A 61 -18.04 -12.27 13.93
C LYS A 61 -17.92 -12.50 15.45
N ARG A 62 -17.82 -11.44 16.25
CA ARG A 62 -17.74 -11.52 17.72
C ARG A 62 -19.06 -11.16 18.38
#